data_AF-A0A2U1E728-F1
#
_entry.id   AF-A0A2U1E728-F1
#
_cell.length_a   1.000
_cell.length_b   1.000
_cell.length_c   1.000
_cell.angle_alpha   90.00
_cell.angle_beta   90.00
_cell.angle_gamma   90.00
#
_symmetry.space_group_name_H-M   'P 1'
#
loop_
_entity.id
_entity.type
_entity.pdbx_description
1 polymer ?
#
loop_
_entity_poly.entity_id
_entity_poly.type
_entity_poly.pdbx_seq_one_letter_code
_entity_poly.pdbx_strand_id
1 'polypeptide(L)'
;MYIHNFAREDSKGAFVELSDFSFDIGKILINFVKYDENTHKTEFTIPIYLDFKEYLALVEEVRSGRIYKHIIEEKNKGNIFANINQILSGDSPEKAKTKKYPFEVPNGKAVSKSFSFSVSKKSGYLLKASLGLGREDEKGLIIPDGKIINYIQIPINHKELFGFLRYGEIRIMAYENMKMMHFKDEFNLSNWTWQK
;
A
#
# COMPACT_ATOMS: atom_id res chain seq x y z
N MET A 1 3.26 21.41 1.51
CA MET A 1 2.83 20.34 0.60
C MET A 1 1.56 19.75 1.19
N TYR A 2 0.40 19.95 0.55
CA TYR A 2 -0.85 19.35 1.02
C TYR A 2 -0.80 17.85 0.72
N ILE A 3 -1.15 17.02 1.71
CA ILE A 3 -1.37 15.59 1.48
C ILE A 3 -2.66 15.50 0.67
N HIS A 4 -2.58 15.15 -0.62
CA HIS A 4 -3.78 14.95 -1.42
C HIS A 4 -4.15 13.48 -1.41
N ASN A 5 -5.06 13.12 -0.51
CA ASN A 5 -5.76 11.86 -0.59
C ASN A 5 -6.83 11.99 -1.69
N PHE A 6 -6.83 11.06 -2.65
CA PHE A 6 -7.62 11.21 -3.88
C PHE A 6 -8.54 10.03 -4.19
N ALA A 7 -8.44 8.93 -3.44
CA ALA A 7 -9.37 7.80 -3.50
C ALA A 7 -9.49 7.17 -2.10
N ARG A 8 -10.68 6.68 -1.75
CA ARG A 8 -10.97 6.07 -0.45
C ARG A 8 -12.01 4.96 -0.57
N GLU A 9 -11.82 3.90 0.19
CA GLU A 9 -12.79 2.82 0.39
C GLU A 9 -13.01 2.61 1.90
N ASP A 10 -14.28 2.52 2.29
CA ASP A 10 -14.71 2.51 3.68
C ASP A 10 -15.12 1.12 4.15
N SER A 11 -14.90 0.87 5.44
CA SER A 11 -15.35 -0.31 6.18
C SER A 11 -15.79 0.12 7.58
N LYS A 12 -16.42 -0.78 8.33
CA LYS A 12 -16.87 -0.49 9.68
C LYS A 12 -15.67 -0.15 10.60
N GLY A 13 -15.60 1.11 11.05
CA GLY A 13 -14.55 1.67 11.89
C GLY A 13 -13.15 1.63 11.28
N ALA A 14 -13.03 1.59 9.94
CA ALA A 14 -11.76 1.66 9.24
C ALA A 14 -11.94 2.11 7.79
N PHE A 15 -10.92 2.71 7.19
CA PHE A 15 -10.90 2.98 5.75
C PHE A 15 -9.50 2.78 5.17
N VAL A 16 -9.43 2.69 3.86
CA VAL A 16 -8.17 2.74 3.11
C VAL A 16 -8.23 3.89 2.11
N GLU A 17 -7.12 4.61 1.95
CA GLU A 17 -7.02 5.73 1.02
C GLU A 17 -5.71 5.71 0.23
N LEU A 18 -5.75 6.29 -0.97
CA LEU A 18 -4.57 6.55 -1.80
C LEU A 18 -4.16 8.01 -1.69
N SER A 19 -2.85 8.23 -1.58
CA SER A 19 -2.24 9.55 -1.46
C SER A 19 -1.06 9.71 -2.41
N ASP A 20 -0.94 10.91 -2.98
CA ASP A 20 0.19 11.26 -3.86
C ASP A 20 1.39 11.85 -3.09
N PHE A 21 1.33 11.83 -1.75
CA PHE A 21 2.34 12.41 -0.88
C PHE A 21 3.78 11.96 -1.15
N SER A 22 4.00 10.75 -1.65
CA SER A 22 5.33 10.19 -1.92
C SER A 22 5.69 10.10 -3.41
N PHE A 23 4.94 10.78 -4.28
CA PHE A 23 5.14 10.69 -5.72
C PHE A 23 6.51 11.23 -6.17
N ASP A 24 7.02 12.24 -5.46
CA ASP A 24 8.35 12.83 -5.65
C ASP A 24 9.48 11.80 -5.56
N ILE A 25 9.33 10.82 -4.67
CA ILE A 25 10.26 9.68 -4.51
C ILE A 25 9.83 8.43 -5.29
N GLY A 26 8.91 8.57 -6.26
CA GLY A 26 8.48 7.47 -7.16
C GLY A 26 7.59 6.43 -6.49
N LYS A 27 6.92 6.78 -5.38
CA LYS A 27 6.08 5.87 -4.60
C LYS A 27 4.66 6.40 -4.46
N ILE A 28 3.69 5.51 -4.37
CA ILE A 28 2.32 5.83 -3.94
C ILE A 28 2.12 5.37 -2.50
N LEU A 29 1.42 6.19 -1.71
CA LEU A 29 1.07 5.88 -0.34
C LEU A 29 -0.35 5.32 -0.27
N ILE A 30 -0.48 4.12 0.29
CA ILE A 30 -1.74 3.48 0.66
C ILE A 30 -1.86 3.55 2.18
N ASN A 31 -2.78 4.36 2.70
CA ASN A 31 -3.00 4.51 4.13
C ASN A 31 -4.20 3.68 4.56
N PHE A 32 -3.96 2.75 5.48
CA PHE A 32 -5.03 2.07 6.20
C PHE A 32 -5.25 2.78 7.53
N VAL A 33 -6.46 3.23 7.79
CA VAL A 33 -6.80 4.04 8.97
C VAL A 33 -7.85 3.32 9.80
N LYS A 34 -7.56 3.14 11.09
CA LYS A 34 -8.53 2.70 12.10
C LYS A 34 -9.03 3.93 12.84
N TYR A 35 -10.33 4.02 13.06
CA TYR A 35 -10.94 5.13 13.78
C TYR A 35 -12.10 4.66 14.66
N ASP A 36 -12.36 5.42 15.72
CA ASP A 36 -13.53 5.23 16.57
C ASP A 36 -14.78 5.80 15.88
N GLU A 37 -15.82 4.98 15.70
CA GLU A 37 -17.01 5.36 14.91
C GLU A 37 -17.85 6.47 15.56
N ASN A 38 -17.79 6.59 16.89
CA ASN A 38 -18.63 7.55 17.62
C ASN A 38 -18.00 8.94 17.63
N THR A 39 -16.67 8.99 17.74
CA THR A 39 -15.89 10.23 17.88
C THR A 39 -15.20 10.66 16.60
N HIS A 40 -15.15 9.78 15.60
CA HIS A 40 -14.40 9.93 14.34
C HIS A 40 -12.90 10.21 14.53
N LYS A 41 -12.35 9.94 15.71
CA LYS A 41 -10.92 10.11 15.99
C LYS A 41 -10.14 8.92 15.45
N THR A 42 -9.05 9.21 14.76
CA THR A 42 -8.09 8.17 14.32
C THR A 42 -7.45 7.51 15.54
N GLU A 43 -7.54 6.18 15.60
CA GLU A 43 -6.86 5.37 16.61
C GLU A 43 -5.41 5.10 16.19
N PHE A 44 -5.23 4.59 14.97
CA PHE A 44 -3.92 4.37 14.38
C PHE A 44 -4.00 4.23 12.85
N THR A 45 -2.87 4.48 12.18
CA THR A 45 -2.72 4.37 10.73
C THR A 45 -1.56 3.45 10.39
N ILE A 46 -1.74 2.61 9.37
CA ILE A 46 -0.68 1.77 8.78
C ILE A 46 -0.38 2.31 7.37
N PRO A 47 0.68 3.12 7.21
CA PRO A 47 1.10 3.62 5.91
C PRO A 47 1.90 2.55 5.16
N ILE A 48 1.50 2.27 3.92
CA ILE A 48 2.17 1.33 3.01
C ILE A 48 2.62 2.11 1.78
N TYR A 49 3.93 2.15 1.55
CA TYR A 49 4.51 2.81 0.38
C TYR A 49 4.86 1.75 -0.66
N LEU A 50 4.36 1.91 -1.88
CA LEU A 50 4.68 1.04 -3.01
C LEU A 50 5.39 1.84 -4.09
N ASP A 51 6.42 1.28 -4.71
CA ASP A 51 6.96 1.86 -5.94
C ASP A 51 5.86 1.92 -7.01
N PHE A 52 5.90 2.93 -7.89
CA PHE A 52 4.94 3.01 -9.00
C PHE A 52 4.88 1.71 -9.81
N LYS A 53 6.03 1.09 -10.10
CA LYS A 53 6.09 -0.19 -10.82
C LYS A 53 5.36 -1.33 -10.09
N GLU A 54 5.49 -1.40 -8.76
CA GLU A 54 4.84 -2.43 -7.94
C GLU A 54 3.34 -2.20 -7.88
N TYR A 55 2.93 -0.94 -7.75
CA TYR A 55 1.53 -0.55 -7.77
C TYR A 55 0.87 -0.86 -9.12
N LEU A 56 1.52 -0.51 -10.23
CA LEU A 56 1.02 -0.81 -11.57
C LEU A 56 0.92 -2.32 -11.82
N ALA A 57 1.91 -3.10 -11.38
CA ALA A 57 1.83 -4.55 -11.43
C ALA A 57 0.63 -5.10 -10.65
N LEU A 58 0.37 -4.56 -9.45
CA LEU A 58 -0.79 -4.93 -8.65
C LEU A 58 -2.11 -4.60 -9.36
N VAL A 59 -2.23 -3.42 -9.97
CA VAL A 59 -3.41 -3.03 -10.75
C VAL A 59 -3.66 -4.05 -11.87
N GLU A 60 -2.61 -4.45 -12.58
CA GLU A 60 -2.66 -5.43 -13.66
C GLU A 60 -3.07 -6.82 -13.21
N GLU A 61 -2.58 -7.28 -12.05
CA GLU A 61 -2.97 -8.56 -11.47
C GLU A 61 -4.43 -8.61 -11.03
N VAL A 62 -4.96 -7.50 -10.52
CA VAL A 62 -6.40 -7.35 -10.25
C VAL A 62 -7.18 -7.29 -11.55
N ARG A 63 -6.77 -6.45 -12.52
CA ARG A 63 -7.42 -6.28 -13.83
C ARG A 63 -7.54 -7.58 -14.60
N SER A 64 -6.48 -8.41 -14.59
CA SER A 64 -6.47 -9.69 -15.30
C SER A 64 -7.29 -10.78 -14.59
N GLY A 65 -7.79 -10.52 -13.38
CA GLY A 65 -8.49 -11.50 -12.56
C GLY A 65 -7.59 -12.63 -12.04
N ARG A 66 -6.25 -12.53 -12.17
CA ARG A 66 -5.32 -13.59 -11.74
C ARG A 66 -5.38 -13.77 -10.24
N ILE A 67 -5.36 -12.67 -9.48
CA ILE A 67 -5.52 -12.69 -8.03
C ILE A 67 -6.88 -13.30 -7.65
N TYR A 68 -7.96 -12.95 -8.36
CA TYR A 68 -9.29 -13.50 -8.09
C TYR A 68 -9.34 -15.03 -8.25
N LYS A 69 -8.76 -15.52 -9.35
CA LYS A 69 -8.69 -16.95 -9.62
C LYS A 69 -7.93 -17.68 -8.52
N HIS A 70 -6.79 -17.12 -8.10
CA HIS A 70 -5.99 -17.70 -7.02
C HIS A 70 -6.72 -17.65 -5.66
N ILE A 71 -7.46 -16.58 -5.36
CA ILE A 71 -8.36 -16.47 -4.19
C ILE A 71 -9.37 -17.61 -4.17
N ILE A 72 -10.01 -17.91 -5.31
CA ILE A 72 -10.99 -19.00 -5.42
C ILE A 72 -10.32 -20.36 -5.27
N GLU A 73 -9.17 -20.58 -5.90
CA GLU A 73 -8.42 -21.83 -5.78
C GLU A 73 -8.04 -22.12 -4.32
N GLU A 74 -7.51 -21.13 -3.60
CA GLU A 74 -7.17 -21.28 -2.18
C GLU A 74 -8.42 -21.47 -1.31
N LYS A 75 -9.53 -20.78 -1.61
CA LYS A 75 -10.82 -21.03 -0.95
C LYS A 75 -11.28 -22.47 -1.13
N ASN A 76 -11.16 -23.03 -2.34
CA ASN A 76 -11.55 -24.41 -2.63
C ASN A 76 -10.67 -25.44 -1.92
N LYS A 77 -9.41 -25.09 -1.63
CA LYS A 77 -8.50 -25.89 -0.79
C LYS A 77 -8.74 -25.74 0.71
N GLY A 78 -9.68 -24.89 1.14
CA GLY A 78 -9.93 -24.57 2.55
C GLY A 78 -8.95 -23.54 3.14
N ASN A 79 -8.05 -22.97 2.33
CA ASN A 79 -7.05 -21.99 2.75
C ASN A 79 -7.64 -20.57 2.75
N ILE A 80 -8.53 -20.33 3.71
CA ILE A 80 -9.25 -19.05 3.86
C ILE A 80 -8.31 -17.88 4.23
N PHE A 81 -7.09 -18.18 4.68
CA PHE A 81 -6.10 -17.22 5.16
C PHE A 81 -4.84 -17.09 4.28
N ALA A 82 -4.85 -17.66 3.07
CA ALA A 82 -3.72 -17.50 2.16
C ALA A 82 -3.51 -16.00 1.86
N ASN A 83 -2.30 -15.50 2.14
CA ASN A 83 -1.87 -14.16 1.74
C ASN A 83 -1.34 -14.28 0.31
N ILE A 84 -2.11 -13.74 -0.63
CA ILE A 84 -1.91 -14.05 -2.06
C ILE A 84 -0.85 -13.16 -2.70
N ASN A 85 -0.60 -12.00 -2.11
CA ASN A 85 0.52 -11.13 -2.42
C ASN A 85 0.85 -10.38 -1.13
N GLN A 86 2.04 -10.59 -0.58
CA GLN A 86 2.47 -9.89 0.64
C GLN A 86 3.56 -8.89 0.28
N ILE A 87 3.26 -7.61 0.46
CA ILE A 87 4.22 -6.54 0.32
C ILE A 87 4.74 -6.21 1.72
N LEU A 88 6.06 -6.26 1.89
CA LEU A 88 6.73 -5.97 3.14
C LEU A 88 7.32 -4.57 3.12
N SER A 89 7.12 -3.82 4.20
CA SER A 89 7.91 -2.63 4.48
C SER A 89 8.17 -2.56 5.99
N GLY A 90 8.78 -1.48 6.46
CA GLY A 90 9.00 -1.31 7.88
C GLY A 90 9.59 0.04 8.23
N ASP A 91 9.72 0.25 9.53
CA ASP A 91 10.51 1.33 10.10
C ASP A 91 11.67 0.71 10.88
N SER A 92 12.90 1.12 10.53
CA SER A 92 14.13 0.85 11.29
C SER A 92 13.95 1.17 12.78
N PRO A 93 14.74 0.57 13.69
CA PRO A 93 14.66 0.87 15.11
C PRO A 93 14.74 2.36 15.45
N GLU A 94 15.57 3.12 14.72
CA GLU A 94 15.69 4.58 14.91
C GLU A 94 14.39 5.32 14.56
N LYS A 95 13.84 5.10 13.36
CA LYS A 95 12.52 5.63 12.96
C LYS A 95 11.43 5.21 13.92
N ALA A 96 11.44 3.95 14.38
CA ALA A 96 10.42 3.43 15.27
C ALA A 96 10.37 4.16 16.62
N LYS A 97 11.50 4.67 17.13
CA LYS A 97 11.55 5.49 18.37
C LYS A 97 10.83 6.83 18.25
N THR A 98 10.74 7.38 17.04
CA THR A 98 10.16 8.72 16.80
C THR A 98 8.67 8.68 16.45
N LYS A 99 8.14 7.51 16.13
CA LYS A 99 6.76 7.31 15.70
C LYS A 99 5.90 6.74 16.82
N LYS A 100 4.62 7.09 16.82
CA LYS A 100 3.63 6.46 17.70
C LYS A 100 3.05 5.22 17.01
N TYR A 101 3.00 4.12 17.75
CA TYR A 101 2.37 2.87 17.34
C TYR A 101 1.27 2.50 18.35
N PRO A 102 0.29 1.67 17.95
CA PRO A 102 -0.75 1.18 18.86
C PRO A 102 -0.24 0.14 19.88
N PHE A 103 1.08 -0.08 19.96
CA PHE A 103 1.74 -0.99 20.88
C PHE A 103 3.14 -0.46 21.24
N GLU A 104 3.69 -0.96 22.35
CA GLU A 104 5.05 -0.63 22.77
C GLU A 104 6.09 -1.30 21.86
N VAL A 105 7.02 -0.52 21.33
CA VAL A 105 8.15 -1.02 20.55
C VAL A 105 9.36 -1.17 21.46
N PRO A 106 9.83 -2.40 21.75
CA PRO A 106 11.01 -2.59 22.59
C PRO A 106 12.26 -1.92 22.00
N ASN A 107 13.19 -1.49 22.86
CA ASN A 107 14.43 -0.86 22.40
C ASN A 107 15.20 -1.79 21.45
N GLY A 108 15.73 -1.21 20.37
CA GLY A 108 16.47 -1.95 19.33
C GLY A 108 15.61 -2.78 18.38
N LYS A 109 14.29 -2.82 18.53
CA LYS A 109 13.39 -3.48 17.58
C LYS A 109 12.94 -2.54 16.47
N ALA A 110 12.83 -3.10 15.26
CA ALA A 110 12.17 -2.46 14.14
C ALA A 110 10.66 -2.74 14.20
N VAL A 111 9.88 -1.96 13.46
CA VAL A 111 8.47 -2.25 13.20
C VAL A 111 8.32 -2.76 11.78
N SER A 112 7.83 -3.98 11.63
CA SER A 112 7.47 -4.55 10.34
C SER A 112 6.04 -4.15 9.96
N LYS A 113 5.85 -3.85 8.68
CA LYS A 113 4.55 -3.61 8.08
C LYS A 113 4.33 -4.60 6.94
N SER A 114 3.12 -5.10 6.81
CA SER A 114 2.76 -5.87 5.63
C SER A 114 1.42 -5.43 5.06
N PHE A 115 1.30 -5.51 3.74
CA PHE A 115 0.05 -5.38 3.03
C PHE A 115 -0.22 -6.67 2.26
N SER A 116 -1.42 -7.24 2.41
CA SER A 116 -1.81 -8.43 1.68
C SER A 116 -3.26 -8.46 1.24
N PHE A 117 -3.51 -9.32 0.25
CA PHE A 117 -4.84 -9.76 -0.17
C PHE A 117 -5.13 -11.12 0.43
N SER A 118 -6.34 -11.29 0.95
CA SER A 118 -6.86 -12.58 1.40
C SER A 118 -8.33 -12.73 1.04
N VAL A 119 -8.88 -13.92 1.27
CA VAL A 119 -10.27 -14.25 0.94
C VAL A 119 -11.23 -13.58 1.93
N SER A 120 -12.17 -12.77 1.44
CA SER A 120 -13.33 -12.37 2.24
C SER A 120 -14.52 -13.30 1.93
N LYS A 121 -15.08 -13.94 2.97
CA LYS A 121 -16.29 -14.77 2.83
C LYS A 121 -17.48 -13.99 2.26
N LYS A 122 -17.55 -12.68 2.48
CA LYS A 122 -18.70 -11.83 2.12
C LYS A 122 -18.47 -10.97 0.88
N SER A 123 -17.27 -10.44 0.72
CA SER A 123 -17.00 -9.38 -0.28
C SER A 123 -16.11 -9.85 -1.43
N GLY A 124 -15.52 -11.05 -1.37
CA GLY A 124 -14.55 -11.52 -2.36
C GLY A 124 -13.11 -11.26 -1.92
N TYR A 125 -12.73 -9.99 -1.72
CA TYR A 125 -11.39 -9.62 -1.28
C TYR A 125 -11.39 -9.08 0.15
N LEU A 126 -10.28 -9.30 0.84
CA LEU A 126 -9.96 -8.69 2.12
C LEU A 126 -8.57 -8.07 2.02
N LEU A 127 -8.53 -6.74 1.97
CA LEU A 127 -7.29 -5.99 2.08
C LEU A 127 -6.85 -6.00 3.54
N LYS A 128 -5.62 -6.41 3.81
CA LYS A 128 -5.09 -6.45 5.18
C LYS A 128 -3.77 -5.70 5.24
N ALA A 129 -3.73 -4.65 6.05
CA ALA A 129 -2.48 -4.05 6.48
C ALA A 129 -2.17 -4.49 7.92
N SER A 130 -0.95 -4.91 8.20
CA SER A 130 -0.55 -5.43 9.51
C SER A 130 0.69 -4.73 10.03
N LEU A 131 0.79 -4.61 11.35
CA LEU A 131 1.97 -4.22 12.09
C LEU A 131 2.47 -5.39 12.93
N GLY A 132 3.78 -5.53 13.00
CA GLY A 132 4.45 -6.45 13.91
C GLY A 132 5.81 -5.91 14.31
N LEU A 133 6.51 -6.68 15.15
CA LEU A 133 7.92 -6.43 15.38
C LEU A 133 8.75 -6.99 14.23
N GLY A 134 9.96 -6.47 14.11
CA GLY A 134 10.95 -6.98 13.20
C GLY A 134 12.36 -6.64 13.66
N ARG A 135 13.30 -6.98 12.80
CA ARG A 135 14.71 -6.63 12.92
C ARG A 135 15.19 -6.03 11.61
N GLU A 136 16.14 -5.12 11.72
CA GLU A 136 16.87 -4.61 10.57
C GLU A 136 18.06 -5.53 10.31
N ASP A 137 18.26 -5.94 9.07
CA ASP A 137 19.45 -6.69 8.67
C ASP A 137 20.62 -5.75 8.32
N GLU A 138 21.76 -6.34 7.98
CA GLU A 138 22.98 -5.59 7.63
C GLU A 138 22.82 -4.69 6.40
N LYS A 139 21.80 -4.92 5.57
CA LYS A 139 21.50 -4.14 4.35
C LYS A 139 20.43 -3.07 4.59
N GLY A 140 19.95 -2.93 5.84
CA GLY A 140 18.89 -2.01 6.19
C GLY A 140 17.48 -2.51 5.86
N LEU A 141 17.32 -3.80 5.52
CA LEU A 141 16.02 -4.39 5.23
C LEU A 141 15.33 -4.81 6.53
N ILE A 142 14.03 -4.48 6.63
CA ILE A 142 13.23 -4.86 7.79
C ILE A 142 12.66 -6.26 7.60
N ILE A 143 13.16 -7.21 8.38
CA ILE A 143 12.72 -8.60 8.42
C ILE A 143 11.67 -8.75 9.54
N PRO A 144 10.43 -9.19 9.23
CA PRO A 144 9.42 -9.45 10.25
C PRO A 144 9.82 -10.57 11.21
N ASP A 145 9.50 -10.42 12.50
CA ASP A 145 9.64 -11.49 13.50
C ASP A 145 8.51 -12.54 13.42
N GLY A 146 7.56 -12.35 12.49
CA GLY A 146 6.47 -13.29 12.20
C GLY A 146 5.18 -13.06 13.02
N LYS A 147 5.26 -12.38 14.17
CA LYS A 147 4.08 -12.06 14.98
C LYS A 147 3.43 -10.75 14.54
N ILE A 148 2.18 -10.85 14.06
CA ILE A 148 1.30 -9.70 13.84
C ILE A 148 0.73 -9.25 15.21
N ILE A 149 0.83 -7.95 15.50
CA ILE A 149 0.36 -7.34 16.75
C ILE A 149 -0.94 -6.57 16.52
N ASN A 150 -0.97 -5.71 15.50
CA ASN A 150 -2.17 -4.97 15.08
C ASN A 150 -2.39 -5.14 13.58
N TYR A 151 -3.63 -4.99 13.14
CA TYR A 151 -3.98 -5.01 11.73
C TYR A 151 -5.24 -4.19 11.45
N ILE A 152 -5.40 -3.79 10.19
CA ILE A 152 -6.60 -3.16 9.65
C ILE A 152 -7.04 -3.98 8.44
N GLN A 153 -8.35 -4.20 8.33
CA GLN A 153 -8.94 -5.02 7.27
C GLN A 153 -10.09 -4.29 6.58
N ILE A 154 -10.04 -4.25 5.25
CA ILE A 154 -11.08 -3.67 4.40
C ILE A 154 -11.63 -4.77 3.48
N PRO A 155 -12.83 -5.30 3.78
CA PRO A 155 -13.54 -6.17 2.85
C PRO A 155 -13.98 -5.34 1.63
N ILE A 156 -13.71 -5.83 0.43
CA ILE A 156 -13.99 -5.09 -0.81
C ILE A 156 -14.32 -6.05 -1.94
N ASN A 157 -15.24 -5.67 -2.84
CA ASN A 157 -15.53 -6.48 -4.01
C ASN A 157 -14.60 -6.18 -5.18
N HIS A 158 -14.66 -7.01 -6.22
CA HIS A 158 -13.76 -6.89 -7.37
C HIS A 158 -13.86 -5.53 -8.07
N LYS A 159 -15.10 -5.05 -8.29
CA LYS A 159 -15.36 -3.81 -9.02
C LYS A 159 -14.85 -2.60 -8.24
N GLU A 160 -15.14 -2.57 -6.94
CA GLU A 160 -14.66 -1.53 -6.02
C GLU A 160 -13.12 -1.54 -5.97
N LEU A 161 -12.51 -2.71 -5.75
CA LEU A 161 -11.05 -2.82 -5.69
C LEU A 161 -10.38 -2.37 -6.98
N PHE A 162 -10.88 -2.82 -8.14
CA PHE A 162 -10.32 -2.41 -9.42
C PHE A 162 -10.50 -0.91 -9.64
N GLY A 163 -11.67 -0.34 -9.32
CA GLY A 163 -11.90 1.10 -9.40
C GLY A 163 -10.96 1.91 -8.51
N PHE A 164 -10.84 1.51 -7.23
CA PHE A 164 -9.93 2.11 -6.26
C PHE A 164 -8.48 2.12 -6.75
N LEU A 165 -7.97 0.97 -7.22
CA LEU A 165 -6.61 0.86 -7.74
C LEU A 165 -6.41 1.63 -9.06
N ARG A 166 -7.43 1.67 -9.91
CA ARG A 166 -7.38 2.40 -11.19
C ARG A 166 -7.24 3.90 -10.99
N TYR A 167 -7.81 4.48 -9.93
CA TYR A 167 -7.58 5.89 -9.59
C TYR A 167 -6.11 6.20 -9.32
N GLY A 168 -5.39 5.32 -8.61
CA GLY A 168 -3.95 5.50 -8.39
C GLY A 168 -3.16 5.40 -9.68
N GLU A 169 -3.49 4.46 -10.57
CA GLU A 169 -2.83 4.34 -11.87
C GLU A 169 -3.02 5.62 -12.70
N ILE A 170 -4.25 6.15 -12.79
CA ILE A 170 -4.53 7.41 -13.49
C ILE A 170 -3.71 8.56 -12.91
N ARG A 171 -3.63 8.65 -11.58
CA ARG A 171 -2.88 9.71 -10.89
C ARG A 171 -1.37 9.60 -11.16
N ILE A 172 -0.81 8.40 -11.12
CA ILE A 172 0.60 8.12 -11.44
C ILE A 172 0.89 8.53 -12.89
N MET A 173 0.06 8.10 -13.85
CA MET A 173 0.24 8.46 -15.25
C MET A 173 0.18 9.98 -15.48
N ALA A 174 -0.75 10.67 -14.83
CA ALA A 174 -0.85 12.13 -14.91
C ALA A 174 0.41 12.81 -14.37
N TYR A 175 0.93 12.33 -13.24
CA TYR A 175 2.14 12.87 -12.61
C TYR A 175 3.40 12.66 -13.48
N GLU A 176 3.60 11.46 -13.99
CA GLU A 176 4.74 11.13 -14.87
C GLU A 176 4.67 11.93 -16.18
N ASN A 177 3.48 12.08 -16.77
CA ASN A 177 3.30 12.90 -17.97
C ASN A 177 3.63 14.37 -17.71
N MET A 178 3.20 14.93 -16.57
CA MET A 178 3.53 16.30 -16.18
C MET A 178 5.04 16.49 -16.01
N LYS A 179 5.74 15.55 -15.35
CA LYS A 179 7.20 15.56 -15.25
C LYS A 179 7.88 15.54 -16.62
N MET A 180 7.41 14.69 -17.54
CA MET A 180 7.97 14.61 -18.89
C MET A 180 7.74 15.90 -19.69
N MET A 181 6.60 16.57 -19.52
CA MET A 181 6.33 17.85 -20.17
C MET A 181 7.25 18.95 -19.66
N HIS A 182 7.40 19.10 -18.34
CA HIS A 182 8.34 20.06 -17.77
C HIS A 182 9.79 19.77 -18.18
N PHE A 183 10.19 18.50 -18.25
CA PHE A 183 11.51 18.13 -18.76
C PHE A 183 11.71 18.54 -20.22
N LYS A 184 10.68 18.47 -21.08
CA LYS A 184 10.74 18.95 -22.48
C LYS A 184 10.79 20.47 -22.59
N ASP A 185 10.19 21.20 -21.65
CA ASP A 185 10.31 22.66 -21.62
C ASP A 185 11.72 23.10 -21.19
N GLU A 186 12.36 22.31 -20.30
CA GLU A 186 13.76 22.50 -19.90
C GLU A 186 14.77 22.04 -20.97
N PHE A 187 14.43 21.00 -21.75
CA PHE A 187 15.22 20.49 -22.87
C PHE A 187 14.58 20.87 -24.21
N ASN A 188 15.06 21.94 -24.86
CA ASN A 188 14.63 22.27 -26.21
C ASN A 188 14.99 21.15 -27.22
N LEU A 189 14.04 20.24 -27.44
CA LEU A 189 14.18 19.08 -28.32
C LEU A 189 14.37 19.45 -29.80
N SER A 190 14.19 20.72 -30.19
CA SER A 190 14.45 21.17 -31.57
C SER A 190 15.93 21.06 -31.98
N ASN A 191 16.85 20.93 -31.02
CA ASN A 191 18.28 20.75 -31.26
C ASN A 191 18.76 19.30 -31.03
N TRP A 192 17.86 18.37 -30.71
CA TRP A 192 18.24 16.98 -30.42
C TRP A 192 18.27 16.16 -31.71
N THR A 193 19.46 15.99 -32.29
CA THR A 193 19.69 15.07 -33.41
C THR A 193 20.13 13.70 -32.90
N TRP A 194 19.48 12.63 -33.34
CA TRP A 194 20.00 11.27 -33.20
C TRP A 194 21.39 11.19 -33.84
N GLN A 195 22.45 11.09 -33.03
CA GLN A 195 23.76 10.71 -33.54
C GLN A 195 23.69 9.22 -33.87
N LYS A 196 23.86 8.91 -35.16
CA LYS A 196 23.92 7.55 -35.71
C LYS A 196 25.18 6.83 -35.26
#